data_AF-A0A9D2SKA4-F1
#
_entry.id   AF-A0A9D2SKA4-F1
#
_cell.length_a   1.000
_cell.length_b   1.000
_cell.length_c   1.000
_cell.angle_alpha   90.00
_cell.angle_beta   90.00
_cell.angle_gamma   90.00
#
_symmetry.space_group_name_H-M   'P 1'
#
loop_
_entity.id
_entity.type
_entity.pdbx_description
1 polymer ?
#
loop_
_entity_poly.entity_id
_entity_poly.type
_entity_poly.pdbx_seq_one_letter_code
_entity_poly.pdbx_strand_id
1 'polypeptide(L)' 'MEYNKEQQEVLIQDFIDMLFVQRNLSSNTLYAYKNDLQNFSRWLERRHYGDINDRSIYEYFFICRMR' A
#
# COMPACT_ATOMS: atom_id res chain seq x y z
N MET A 1 2.16 9.94 -14.11
CA MET A 1 1.83 11.02 -13.14
C MET A 1 2.91 11.01 -12.07
N GLU A 2 3.32 12.15 -11.55
CA GLU A 2 4.36 12.19 -10.50
C GLU A 2 3.80 11.63 -9.19
N TYR A 3 4.58 10.80 -8.49
CA TYR A 3 4.16 10.20 -7.22
C TYR A 3 4.02 11.29 -6.14
N ASN A 4 2.82 11.42 -5.57
CA ASN A 4 2.55 12.32 -4.45
C ASN A 4 2.25 11.52 -3.18
N LYS A 5 3.17 11.55 -2.22
CA LYS A 5 3.08 10.80 -0.96
C LYS A 5 1.85 11.15 -0.13
N GLU A 6 1.54 12.43 0.04
CA GLU A 6 0.40 12.88 0.85
C GLU A 6 -0.92 12.40 0.25
N GLN A 7 -1.04 12.47 -1.08
CA GLN A 7 -2.19 11.94 -1.79
C GLN A 7 -2.31 10.42 -1.60
N GLN A 8 -1.21 9.67 -1.64
CA GLN A 8 -1.25 8.22 -1.39
C GLN A 8 -1.68 7.90 0.04
N GLU A 9 -1.24 8.67 1.04
CA GLU A 9 -1.66 8.46 2.44
C GLU A 9 -3.17 8.69 2.63
N VAL A 10 -3.74 9.70 1.98
CA VAL A 10 -5.19 9.95 1.96
C VAL A 10 -5.93 8.78 1.29
N LEU A 11 -5.50 8.35 0.10
CA LEU A 11 -6.13 7.25 -0.63
C LEU A 11 -6.10 5.92 0.15
N ILE A 12 -5.00 5.64 0.85
CA ILE A 12 -4.89 4.48 1.73
C ILE A 12 -5.90 4.59 2.88
N GLN A 13 -6.03 5.77 3.50
CA GLN A 13 -6.98 5.97 4.59
C GLN A 13 -8.43 5.78 4.13
N ASP A 14 -8.81 6.40 3.01
CA ASP A 14 -10.15 6.29 2.42
C ASP A 14 -10.51 4.83 2.10
N PHE A 15 -9.54 4.06 1.57
CA PHE A 15 -9.72 2.64 1.28
C PHE A 15 -9.96 1.82 2.56
N ILE A 16 -9.23 2.10 3.63
CA ILE A 16 -9.38 1.41 4.93
C ILE A 16 -10.74 1.74 5.55
N ASP A 17 -11.17 3.00 5.49
CA ASP A 17 -12.47 3.42 6.03
C ASP A 17 -13.63 2.78 5.26
N MET A 18 -13.49 2.67 3.93
CA MET A 18 -14.44 1.92 3.09
C MET A 18 -14.52 0.44 3.51
N LEU A 19 -13.37 -0.22 3.72
CA LEU A 19 -13.33 -1.62 4.14
C LEU A 19 -13.96 -1.83 5.53
N PHE A 20 -13.76 -0.89 6.45
CA PHE A 20 -14.39 -0.92 7.77
C PHE A 20 -15.91 -0.89 7.66
N VAL A 21 -16.46 0.04 6.87
CA VAL A 21 -17.91 0.23 6.70
C VAL A 21 -18.55 -0.93 5.93
N GLN A 22 -17.91 -1.41 4.86
CA GLN A 22 -18.55 -2.33 3.91
C GLN A 22 -18.35 -3.81 4.21
N ARG A 23 -17.27 -4.19 4.91
CA ARG A 23 -16.87 -5.60 5.07
C ARG A 23 -16.88 -6.08 6.52
N ASN A 24 -17.15 -5.20 7.49
CA ASN A 24 -17.10 -5.49 8.93
C ASN A 24 -15.80 -6.22 9.34
N LEU A 25 -14.68 -5.83 8.73
CA LEU A 25 -13.38 -6.43 9.01
C LEU A 25 -12.92 -6.04 10.41
N SER A 26 -12.18 -6.95 11.05
CA SER A 26 -11.61 -6.67 12.37
C SER A 26 -10.59 -5.52 12.31
N SER A 27 -10.46 -4.77 13.39
CA SER A 27 -9.48 -3.70 13.51
C SER A 27 -8.04 -4.18 13.27
N ASN A 28 -7.73 -5.42 13.66
CA ASN A 28 -6.42 -6.03 13.42
C ASN A 28 -6.17 -6.28 11.94
N THR A 29 -7.19 -6.73 11.21
CA THR A 29 -7.10 -6.94 9.75
C THR A 29 -6.93 -5.61 9.02
N LEU A 30 -7.70 -4.58 9.40
CA LEU A 30 -7.58 -3.24 8.82
C LEU A 30 -6.22 -2.62 9.08
N TYR A 31 -5.70 -2.78 10.30
CA TYR A 31 -4.36 -2.32 10.65
C TYR A 31 -3.28 -3.02 9.81
N ALA A 32 -3.38 -4.34 9.63
CA ALA A 32 -2.46 -5.10 8.78
C ALA A 32 -2.49 -4.59 7.34
N TYR A 33 -3.68 -4.43 6.75
CA TYR A 33 -3.82 -3.92 5.39
C TYR A 33 -3.28 -2.50 5.23
N LYS A 34 -3.57 -1.61 6.18
CA LYS A 34 -3.02 -0.25 6.19
C LYS A 34 -1.49 -0.28 6.20
N ASN A 35 -0.91 -1.08 7.08
CA ASN A 35 0.53 -1.22 7.21
C ASN A 35 1.16 -1.77 5.92
N ASP A 36 0.57 -2.79 5.31
CA ASP A 36 1.05 -3.40 4.06
C ASP A 36 1.05 -2.39 2.91
N LEU A 37 -0.03 -1.62 2.76
CA LEU A 37 -0.16 -0.58 1.73
C LEU A 37 0.83 0.58 1.95
N GLN A 38 1.01 1.02 3.21
CA GLN A 38 1.99 2.05 3.55
C GLN A 38 3.42 1.60 3.27
N ASN A 39 3.75 0.35 3.58
CA ASN A 39 5.07 -0.21 3.29
C ASN A 39 5.32 -0.31 1.78
N PHE A 40 4.30 -0.70 1.01
CA PHE A 40 4.39 -0.73 -0.45
C PHE A 40 4.58 0.66 -1.04
N SER A 41 3.79 1.65 -0.60
CA SER A 41 3.89 3.05 -1.05
C SER A 41 5.29 3.62 -0.79
N ARG A 42 5.82 3.42 0.42
CA ARG A 42 7.19 3.85 0.79
C ARG A 42 8.26 3.13 -0.04
N TRP A 43 8.05 1.88 -0.40
CA TRP A 43 8.98 1.14 -1.24
C TRP A 43 9.01 1.68 -2.68
N LEU A 44 7.85 1.99 -3.25
CA LEU A 44 7.73 2.61 -4.57
C LEU A 44 8.41 3.97 -4.63
N GLU A 45 8.18 4.82 -3.61
CA GLU A 45 8.82 6.14 -3.47
C GLU A 45 10.35 6.04 -3.53
N ARG A 46 10.94 5.14 -2.72
CA ARG A 46 12.40 4.96 -2.64
C ARG A 46 13.04 4.46 -3.93
N ARG A 47 12.28 3.75 -4.76
CA ARG A 47 12.77 3.15 -6.01
C ARG A 47 12.51 4.02 -7.24
N HIS A 48 11.86 5.17 -7.07
CA HIS A 48 11.42 6.05 -8.16
C HIS A 48 10.62 5.29 -9.23
N TYR A 49 9.78 4.34 -8.81
CA TYR A 49 8.93 3.62 -9.74
C TYR A 49 7.90 4.59 -10.34
N GLY A 50 7.99 4.82 -11.65
CA GLY A 50 7.11 5.74 -12.37
C GLY A 50 5.68 5.20 -12.57
N ASP A 51 5.54 3.87 -12.62
CA ASP A 51 4.26 3.17 -12.77
C ASP A 51 4.25 1.87 -11.96
N ILE A 52 3.08 1.52 -11.41
CA ILE A 52 2.84 0.23 -10.77
C ILE A 52 2.45 -0.77 -11.85
N ASN A 53 3.24 -1.83 -11.99
CA ASN A 53 2.99 -2.94 -12.90
C ASN A 53 3.33 -4.28 -12.24
N ASP A 54 3.01 -5.39 -12.91
CA ASP A 54 3.26 -6.75 -12.40
C ASP A 54 4.70 -6.94 -11.91
N ARG A 55 5.68 -6.42 -12.66
CA ARG A 55 7.09 -6.51 -12.28
C ARG A 55 7.37 -5.80 -10.96
N SER A 56 6.91 -4.56 -10.79
CA SER A 56 7.09 -3.82 -9.54
C SER A 56 6.44 -4.53 -8.34
N ILE A 57 5.29 -5.18 -8.55
CA ILE A 57 4.59 -5.96 -7.53
C ILE A 57 5.40 -7.21 -7.17
N TYR A 58 5.89 -7.95 -8.17
CA TYR A 58 6.75 -9.12 -7.96
C TYR A 58 8.05 -8.75 -7.23
N GLU A 59 8.69 -7.64 -7.59
CA GLU A 59 9.91 -7.17 -6.94
C GLU A 59 9.67 -6.80 -5.46
N TYR A 60 8.53 -6.14 -5.16
CA TYR A 60 8.16 -5.84 -3.78
C TYR A 60 7.98 -7.12 -2.96
N PHE A 61 7.17 -8.07 -3.44
CA PHE A 61 6.96 -9.33 -2.73
C PHE A 61 8.23 -10.18 -2.62
N PHE A 62 9.10 -10.15 -3.62
CA PHE A 62 10.40 -10.81 -3.57
C PHE A 62 11.25 -10.25 -2.42
N ILE A 63 11.31 -8.93 -2.27
CA ILE A 63 12.03 -8.26 -1.17
C ILE A 63 11.41 -8.60 0.19
N CYS A 64 10.08 -8.55 0.31
CA CYS A 64 9.39 -8.91 1.55
C CYS A 64 9.65 -10.35 1.99
N ARG A 65 9.85 -11.29 1.04
CA ARG A 65 10.14 -12.69 1.33
C ARG A 65 11.59 -12.96 1.72
N MET A 66 12.51 -12.05 1.41
CA MET A 66 13.94 -12.17 1.75
C MET A 66 14.32 -11.47 3.07
N ARG A 67 13.36 -10.92 3.81
CA ARG A 67 13.54 -10.36 5.15
C ARG A 67 13.09 -11.34 6.21
#